data_AF-A0A5Y2EGW8-F1
#
_entry.id   AF-A0A5Y2EGW8-F1
#
_cell.length_a   1.000
_cell.length_b   1.000
_cell.length_c   1.000
_cell.angle_alpha   90.00
_cell.angle_beta   90.00
_cell.angle_gamma   90.00
#
_symmetry.space_group_name_H-M   'P 1'
#
loop_
_entity.id
_entity.type
_entity.pdbx_description
1 polymer ?
#
loop_
_entity_poly.entity_id
_entity_poly.type
_entity_poly.pdbx_seq_one_letter_code
_entity_poly.pdbx_strand_id
1 'polypeptide(L)' 'MIKLILSAPVPAMAVAFEHSFQNTENVEIIPGPFETIPEFDCMVSAANSFG' A
#
# COMPACT_ATOMS: atom_id res chain seq x y z
N MET A 1 17.28 1.03 4.09
CA MET A 1 16.33 2.01 3.51
C MET A 1 14.96 1.37 3.59
N ILE A 2 13.93 2.09 4.03
CA ILE A 2 12.58 1.52 4.23
C ILE A 2 11.83 1.57 2.90
N LYS A 3 11.15 0.47 2.54
CA LYS A 3 10.23 0.40 1.39
C LYS A 3 8.80 0.56 1.88
N LEU A 4 8.02 1.40 1.22
CA LEU A 4 6.59 1.58 1.48
C LEU A 4 5.80 0.75 0.47
N ILE A 5 4.94 -0.14 0.95
CA ILE A 5 4.00 -0.90 0.13
C ILE A 5 2.60 -0.36 0.36
N LEU A 6 1.91 0.05 -0.70
CA LEU A 6 0.52 0.48 -0.66
C LEU A 6 -0.37 -0.59 -1.31
N SER A 7 -1.12 -1.32 -0.51
CA SER A 7 -2.16 -2.24 -0.97
C SER A 7 -3.40 -1.45 -1.39
N ALA A 8 -3.87 -1.66 -2.62
CA ALA A 8 -5.01 -0.95 -3.19
C ALA A 8 -6.02 -1.92 -3.83
N PRO A 9 -6.95 -2.51 -3.04
CA PRO A 9 -7.95 -3.44 -3.57
C PRO A 9 -8.99 -2.79 -4.49
N VAL A 10 -9.13 -1.46 -4.45
CA VAL A 10 -10.04 -0.70 -5.32
C VAL A 10 -9.25 -0.18 -6.53
N PRO A 11 -9.60 -0.54 -7.78
CA PRO A 11 -8.82 -0.14 -8.96
C PRO A 11 -8.61 1.37 -9.11
N ALA A 12 -9.64 2.18 -8.84
CA ALA A 12 -9.53 3.64 -8.90
C ALA A 12 -8.51 4.20 -7.89
N MET A 13 -8.35 3.53 -6.73
CA MET A 13 -7.37 3.93 -5.72
C MET A 13 -5.94 3.56 -6.15
N ALA A 14 -5.75 2.40 -6.77
CA ALA A 14 -4.44 2.00 -7.32
C ALA A 14 -3.96 3.03 -8.36
N VAL A 15 -4.81 3.41 -9.31
CA VAL A 15 -4.51 4.45 -10.31
C VAL A 15 -4.16 5.79 -9.66
N ALA A 16 -4.90 6.19 -8.62
CA ALA A 16 -4.63 7.42 -7.90
C ALA A 16 -3.29 7.38 -7.16
N PHE A 17 -2.93 6.24 -6.55
CA PHE A 17 -1.64 6.06 -5.89
C PHE A 17 -0.49 6.04 -6.90
N GLU A 18 -0.60 5.29 -7.99
CA GLU A 18 0.40 5.28 -9.06
C GLU A 18 0.69 6.70 -9.56
N HIS A 19 -0.35 7.50 -9.84
CA HIS A 19 -0.18 8.89 -10.26
C HIS A 19 0.47 9.78 -9.17
N SER A 20 0.07 9.61 -7.92
CA SER A 20 0.56 10.44 -6.80
C SER A 20 2.01 10.13 -6.42
N PHE A 21 2.43 8.88 -6.57
CA PHE A 21 3.75 8.38 -6.16
C PHE A 21 4.67 8.04 -7.35
N GLN A 22 4.30 8.40 -8.58
CA GLN A 22 5.05 8.06 -9.81
C GLN A 22 6.56 8.42 -9.80
N ASN A 23 6.94 9.43 -9.02
CA ASN A 23 8.34 9.90 -8.91
C ASN A 23 8.92 9.72 -7.50
N THR A 24 8.28 8.89 -6.67
CA THR A 24 8.76 8.60 -5.31
C THR A 24 9.50 7.27 -5.30
N GLU A 25 10.78 7.32 -4.96
CA GLU A 25 11.58 6.10 -4.80
C GLU A 25 11.08 5.28 -3.61
N ASN A 26 11.28 3.95 -3.68
CA ASN A 26 10.94 2.98 -2.62
C ASN A 26 9.45 2.89 -2.27
N VAL A 27 8.55 3.31 -3.17
CA VAL A 27 7.11 3.07 -3.06
C VAL A 27 6.70 2.00 -4.07
N GLU A 28 6.01 0.97 -3.61
CA GLU A 28 5.38 -0.04 -4.47
C GLU A 28 3.87 0.00 -4.27
N ILE A 29 3.13 0.03 -5.38
CA ILE A 29 1.66 -0.05 -5.37
C ILE A 29 1.27 -1.46 -5.78
N ILE A 30 0.49 -2.15 -4.95
CA ILE A 30 -0.03 -3.48 -5.25
C ILE A 30 -1.55 -3.35 -5.42
N PRO A 31 -2.09 -3.51 -6.65
CA PRO A 31 -3.52 -3.37 -6.94
C PRO A 31 -4.29 -4.63 -6.50
N GLY A 32 -4.36 -4.85 -5.19
CA GLY A 32 -5.04 -6.00 -4.59
C GLY A 32 -5.17 -5.86 -3.07
N PRO A 33 -5.91 -6.78 -2.42
CA PRO A 33 -6.04 -6.84 -0.97
C PRO A 33 -4.69 -7.03 -0.27
N PHE A 34 -4.61 -6.67 1.00
CA PHE A 34 -3.35 -6.77 1.77
C PHE A 34 -2.87 -8.23 1.89
N GLU A 35 -3.81 -9.16 1.99
CA GLU A 35 -3.59 -10.59 2.13
C GLU A 35 -2.83 -11.22 0.94
N THR A 36 -2.76 -10.52 -0.20
CA THR A 36 -1.99 -10.99 -1.37
C THR A 36 -0.51 -10.64 -1.30
N ILE A 37 -0.06 -9.87 -0.29
CA ILE A 37 1.33 -9.46 -0.12
C ILE A 37 2.10 -10.57 0.60
N PRO A 38 3.08 -11.22 -0.04
CA PRO A 38 3.74 -12.39 0.53
C PRO A 38 4.77 -12.05 1.62
N GLU A 39 5.40 -10.88 1.54
CA GLU A 39 6.49 -10.48 2.44
C GLU A 39 6.38 -8.98 2.80
N PHE A 40 6.40 -8.69 4.10
CA PHE A 40 6.47 -7.34 4.67
C PHE A 40 7.00 -7.40 6.11
N ASP A 41 7.71 -6.37 6.56
CA ASP A 41 8.27 -6.32 7.91
C ASP A 41 7.29 -5.74 8.95
N CYS A 42 6.42 -4.83 8.52
CA CYS A 42 5.44 -4.15 9.36
C CYS A 42 4.19 -3.74 8.56
N MET A 43 3.06 -3.56 9.24
CA MET A 43 1.80 -3.12 8.62
C MET A 43 1.15 -1.99 9.40
N VAL A 44 0.49 -1.08 8.67
CA VAL A 44 -0.43 -0.10 9.25
C VAL A 44 -1.82 -0.73 9.25
N SER A 45 -2.37 -0.99 10.43
CA SER A 45 -3.75 -1.46 10.57
C SER A 45 -4.70 -0.26 10.70
N ALA A 46 -5.69 -0.18 9.81
CA ALA A 46 -6.78 0.79 9.88
C ALA A 46 -7.82 0.36 10.93
N ALA A 47 -7.38 0.22 12.19
CA ALA A 47 -8.21 -0.13 13.32
C ALA A 47 -9.10 1.04 13.75
N ASN A 48 -9.94 0.79 14.74
CA ASN A 48 -10.74 1.83 15.40
C ASN A 48 -9.99 2.37 16.64
N SER A 49 -10.59 3.32 17.35
CA SER A 49 -9.96 3.98 18.51
C SER A 49 -9.71 3.07 19.72
N PHE A 50 -10.23 1.85 19.73
CA PHE A 50 -10.07 0.86 20.78
C PHE A 50 -9.03 -0.23 20.45
N GLY A 51 -8.37 -0.11 19.30
CA GLY A 51 -7.56 -1.19 18.72
C GLY A 51 -8.42 -2.24 18.03
#